data_AF-A0A7C6N3R3-F1
#
_entry.id   AF-A0A7C6N3R3-F1
#
_cell.length_a   1.000
_cell.length_b   1.000
_cell.length_c   1.000
_cell.angle_alpha   90.00
_cell.angle_beta   90.00
_cell.angle_gamma   90.00
#
_symmetry.space_group_name_H-M   'P 1'
#
loop_
_entity.id
_entity.type
_entity.pdbx_description
1 polymer ?
#
loop_
_entity_poly.entity_id
_entity_poly.type
_entity_poly.pdbx_seq_one_letter_code
_entity_poly.pdbx_strand_id
1 'polypeptide(L)' 'MHMQPYYESYDFIGVGISEKIFESGICLPSDTKMTDEDLNRVCEIIKGLWHK' A
#
# COMPACT_ATOMS: atom_id res chain seq x y z
N MET A 1 -9.64 -2.20 8.28
CA MET A 1 -10.17 -1.42 9.42
C MET A 1 -10.50 -2.26 10.64
N HIS A 2 -11.03 -3.48 10.49
CA HIS A 2 -11.39 -4.35 11.62
C HIS A 2 -10.29 -4.57 12.68
N MET A 3 -9.01 -4.41 12.33
CA MET A 3 -7.87 -4.48 13.27
C MET A 3 -7.62 -3.19 14.07
N GLN A 4 -8.34 -2.09 13.81
CA GLN A 4 -8.15 -0.85 14.55
C GLN A 4 -8.75 -0.98 15.95
N PRO A 5 -8.13 -0.41 17.01
CA PRO A 5 -8.59 -0.55 18.39
C PRO A 5 -10.07 -0.17 18.59
N TYR A 6 -10.56 0.80 17.82
CA TYR A 6 -11.95 1.23 17.84
C TYR A 6 -12.95 0.11 17.54
N TYR A 7 -12.57 -0.88 16.72
CA TYR A 7 -13.45 -1.96 16.29
C TYR A 7 -13.29 -3.26 17.09
N GLU A 8 -12.53 -3.26 18.19
CA GLU A 8 -12.25 -4.48 18.99
C GLU A 8 -13.51 -5.20 19.48
N SER A 9 -14.59 -4.47 19.75
CA SER A 9 -15.87 -5.05 20.22
C SER A 9 -16.82 -5.51 19.11
N TYR A 10 -16.41 -5.48 17.84
CA TYR A 10 -17.27 -5.78 16.71
C TYR A 10 -16.79 -7.01 15.95
N ASP A 11 -17.74 -7.82 15.47
CA ASP A 11 -17.43 -9.02 14.69
C ASP A 11 -16.81 -8.65 13.34
N PHE A 12 -15.75 -9.36 12.97
CA PHE A 12 -15.19 -9.33 11.62
C PHE A 12 -15.69 -10.52 10.81
N ILE A 13 -16.37 -10.24 9.69
CA ILE A 13 -16.83 -11.25 8.74
C ILE A 13 -15.93 -11.19 7.50
N GLY A 14 -14.99 -12.12 7.39
CA GLY A 14 -14.07 -12.20 6.26
C GLY A 14 -12.96 -13.23 6.44
N VAL A 15 -12.10 -13.35 5.43
CA VAL A 15 -11.04 -14.38 5.34
C VAL A 15 -9.61 -13.82 5.49
N GLY A 16 -9.44 -12.57 5.97
CA GLY A 16 -8.13 -11.97 6.25
C GLY A 16 -7.36 -11.43 5.03
N ILE A 17 -7.98 -11.30 3.85
CA ILE A 17 -7.31 -10.72 2.66
C ILE A 17 -6.87 -9.27 2.91
N SER A 18 -7.69 -8.49 3.62
CA SER A 18 -7.39 -7.07 3.89
C SER A 18 -6.23 -6.88 4.87
N GLU A 19 -5.98 -7.83 5.78
CA GLU A 19 -4.80 -7.85 6.66
C GLU A 19 -3.54 -8.02 5.83
N LYS A 20 -3.50 -9.04 4.95
CA LYS A 20 -2.35 -9.29 4.06
C LYS A 20 -2.01 -8.07 3.19
N ILE A 21 -3.02 -7.43 2.60
CA ILE A 21 -2.82 -6.21 1.79
C ILE A 21 -2.32 -5.05 2.65
N PHE A 22 -2.77 -4.93 3.90
CA PHE A 22 -2.29 -3.88 4.80
C PHE A 22 -0.83 -4.09 5.20
N GLU A 23 -0.42 -5.34 5.44
CA GLU A 23 0.95 -5.67 5.85
C GLU A 23 1.97 -5.52 4.72
N SER A 24 1.62 -5.91 3.49
CA SER A 24 2.57 -5.94 2.37
C SER A 24 2.32 -4.87 1.30
N GLY A 25 1.16 -4.21 1.34
CA GLY A 25 0.76 -3.21 0.35
C GLY A 25 1.32 -1.84 0.66
N ILE A 26 1.60 -1.08 -0.40
CA ILE A 26 2.02 0.32 -0.30
C ILE A 26 1.29 1.13 -1.36
N CYS A 27 0.75 2.29 -0.96
CA CYS A 27 0.22 3.26 -1.91
C CYS A 27 1.38 4.08 -2.49
N LEU A 28 1.44 4.16 -3.81
CA LEU A 28 2.40 5.00 -4.52
C LEU A 28 1.73 6.31 -4.97
N PRO A 29 2.52 7.37 -5.23
CA PRO A 29 2.00 8.59 -5.84
C PRO A 29 1.27 8.28 -7.16
N SER A 30 0.04 8.82 -7.30
CA SER A 30 -0.82 8.56 -8.45
C SER A 30 -1.68 9.77 -8.84
N ASP A 31 -1.24 10.99 -8.47
CA ASP A 31 -1.98 12.22 -8.77
C ASP A 31 -1.97 12.48 -10.29
N THR A 32 -3.04 13.06 -10.82
CA THR A 32 -3.15 13.42 -12.25
C THR A 32 -2.15 14.50 -12.68
N LYS A 33 -1.52 15.20 -11.73
CA LYS A 33 -0.46 16.18 -11.99
C LYS A 33 0.93 15.58 -12.18
N MET A 34 1.10 14.28 -11.91
CA MET A 34 2.40 13.65 -12.06
C MET A 34 2.85 13.66 -13.51
N THR A 35 4.11 14.02 -13.70
CA THR A 35 4.75 13.92 -15.01
C THR A 35 5.32 12.52 -15.23
N ASP A 36 5.65 12.19 -16.48
CA ASP A 36 6.38 10.95 -16.79
C ASP A 36 7.75 10.91 -16.09
N GLU A 37 8.39 12.06 -15.88
CA GLU A 37 9.63 12.16 -15.11
C GLU A 37 9.42 11.75 -13.65
N ASP A 38 8.34 12.21 -13.01
CA ASP A 38 7.99 11.81 -11.64
C ASP A 38 7.71 10.31 -11.54
N LEU A 39 6.94 9.76 -12.48
CA LEU A 39 6.63 8.33 -12.55
C LEU A 39 7.89 7.49 -12.71
N ASN A 40 8.77 7.87 -13.64
CA ASN A 40 10.03 7.18 -13.87
C ASN A 40 10.94 7.25 -12.65
N ARG A 41 11.05 8.43 -12.01
CA ARG A 41 11.85 8.59 -10.78
C ARG A 41 11.39 7.66 -9.67
N VAL A 42 10.08 7.58 -9.42
CA VAL A 42 9.52 6.67 -8.40
C VAL A 42 9.81 5.21 -8.76
N CYS A 43 9.58 4.82 -10.02
CA CYS A 43 9.81 3.44 -10.47
C CYS A 43 11.28 3.02 -10.31
N GLU A 44 12.23 3.87 -10.71
CA GLU A 44 13.66 3.55 -10.66
C GLU A 44 14.19 3.49 -9.22
N ILE A 45 13.73 4.37 -8.33
CA ILE A 45 14.06 4.28 -6.90
C ILE A 45 13.59 2.95 -6.33
N ILE A 46 12.35 2.56 -6.62
CA ILE A 46 11.79 1.28 -6.14
C ILE A 46 12.65 0.14 -6.68
N LYS A 47 12.77 -0.03 -8.01
CA LYS A 47 13.55 -1.14 -8.60
C LYS A 47 15.00 -1.22 -8.06
N GLY A 48 15.62 -0.07 -7.81
CA GLY A 48 16.97 0.03 -7.24
C GLY A 48 17.13 -0.57 -5.84
N LEU A 49 16.06 -0.75 -5.06
CA LEU A 49 16.12 -1.39 -3.74
C LEU A 49 16.30 -2.92 -3.82
N TRP A 50 15.93 -3.54 -4.95
CA TRP A 50 15.96 -5.01 -5.13
C TRP A 50 17.05 -5.49 -6.11
N HIS A 51 17.69 -4.58 -6.83
CA HIS A 51 18.83 -4.89 -7.70
C HIS A 51 20.14 -4.44 -7.01
N LYS A 52 20.75 -5.36 -6.25
CA LYS A 52 22.15 -5.28 -5.81
C LYS A 52 23.01 -6.24 -6.63
#